data_AF-A0A2A4ESM4-F1
#
_entry.id   AF-A0A2A4ESM4-F1
#
_cell.length_a   1.000
_cell.length_b   1.000
_cell.length_c   1.000
_cell.angle_alpha   90.00
_cell.angle_beta   90.00
_cell.angle_gamma   90.00
#
_symmetry.space_group_name_H-M   'P 1'
#
loop_
_entity.id
_entity.type
_entity.pdbx_description
1 polymer ?
#
loop_
_entity_poly.entity_id
_entity_poly.type
_entity_poly.pdbx_seq_one_letter_code
_entity_poly.pdbx_strand_id
1 'polypeptide(L)' 'MGSISIWHWLIVALIVSLVFGTRKLRTAGGDLGAAIRGFKDAVNAETAGGPQSPVATVADADAHTADR' A
#
# COMPACT_ATOMS: atom_id res chain seq x y z
N MET A 1 -2.36 21.44 -27.83
CA MET A 1 -1.44 20.66 -26.96
C MET A 1 -2.20 20.15 -25.72
N GLY A 2 -3.25 19.33 -25.92
CA GLY A 2 -4.16 18.87 -24.83
C GLY A 2 -4.25 17.34 -24.76
N SER A 3 -3.25 16.65 -25.30
CA SER A 3 -3.25 15.22 -25.58
C SER A 3 -2.95 14.33 -24.38
N ILE A 4 -2.76 14.90 -23.17
CA ILE A 4 -2.52 14.13 -21.92
C ILE A 4 -3.61 14.47 -20.89
N SER A 5 -4.86 14.50 -21.33
CA SER A 5 -6.00 14.61 -20.42
C SER A 5 -5.97 13.43 -19.44
N ILE A 6 -6.21 13.70 -18.15
CA ILE A 6 -6.31 12.69 -17.08
C ILE A 6 -7.22 11.50 -17.51
N TRP A 7 -8.22 11.78 -18.33
CA TRP A 7 -9.12 10.78 -18.90
C TRP A 7 -8.43 9.70 -19.75
N HIS A 8 -7.35 10.04 -20.45
CA HIS A 8 -6.59 9.06 -21.23
C HIS A 8 -5.90 8.05 -20.31
N TRP A 9 -5.30 8.50 -19.20
CA TRP A 9 -4.65 7.62 -18.24
C TRP A 9 -5.62 6.66 -17.55
N LEU A 10 -6.86 7.07 -17.29
CA LEU A 10 -7.89 6.17 -16.76
C LEU A 10 -8.24 5.05 -17.74
N ILE A 11 -8.37 5.37 -19.03
CA ILE A 11 -8.67 4.39 -20.08
C ILE A 11 -7.50 3.42 -20.27
N VAL A 12 -6.26 3.92 -20.25
CA VAL A 12 -5.07 3.06 -20.33
C VAL A 12 -4.95 2.15 -19.11
N ALA A 13 -5.17 2.68 -17.90
CA ALA A 13 -5.15 1.88 -16.67
C ALA A 13 -6.21 0.76 -16.68
N LEU A 14 -7.39 1.04 -17.25
CA LEU A 14 -8.44 0.03 -17.42
C LEU A 14 -7.98 -1.08 -18.38
N ILE A 15 -7.43 -0.74 -19.55
CA ILE A 15 -6.94 -1.74 -20.51
C ILE A 15 -5.79 -2.57 -19.92
N VAL A 16 -4.82 -1.94 -19.26
CA VAL A 16 -3.73 -2.66 -18.56
C VAL A 16 -4.30 -3.60 -17.50
N SER A 17 -5.33 -3.17 -16.77
CA SER A 17 -5.99 -4.01 -15.77
C SER A 17 -6.69 -5.23 -16.35
N LEU A 18 -7.29 -5.10 -17.54
CA LEU A 18 -7.93 -6.21 -18.24
C LEU A 18 -6.88 -7.17 -18.84
N VAL A 19 -5.79 -6.67 -19.42
CA VAL A 19 -4.74 -7.48 -20.05
C VAL A 19 -3.94 -8.27 -19.03
N PHE A 20 -3.50 -7.63 -17.96
CA PHE A 20 -2.73 -8.29 -16.90
C PHE A 20 -3.62 -9.09 -15.94
N GLY A 21 -4.92 -8.78 -15.90
CA GLY A 21 -5.87 -9.33 -14.96
C GLY A 21 -5.65 -8.81 -13.52
N THR A 22 -6.73 -8.66 -12.77
CA THR A 22 -6.69 -8.12 -11.40
C THR A 22 -5.95 -9.04 -10.41
N ARG A 23 -5.79 -10.34 -10.71
CA ARG A 23 -5.02 -11.27 -9.88
C ARG A 23 -3.52 -10.96 -9.88
N LYS A 24 -2.89 -10.78 -11.04
CA LYS A 24 -1.44 -10.48 -11.11
C LYS A 24 -1.14 -9.07 -10.62
N LEU A 25 -2.01 -8.10 -10.92
CA LEU A 25 -1.89 -6.74 -10.41
C LEU A 25 -2.06 -6.65 -8.90
N ARG A 26 -2.89 -7.51 -8.28
CA ARG A 26 -3.02 -7.53 -6.81
C ARG A 26 -1.79 -8.11 -6.12
N THR A 27 -1.22 -9.19 -6.65
CA THR A 27 -0.01 -9.78 -6.05
C THR A 27 1.19 -8.86 -6.22
N ALA A 28 1.50 -8.45 -7.46
CA ALA A 28 2.64 -7.55 -7.71
C ALA A 28 2.41 -6.14 -7.15
N GLY A 29 1.18 -5.61 -7.25
CA GLY A 29 0.80 -4.31 -6.70
C GLY A 29 0.75 -4.28 -5.18
N GLY A 30 0.55 -5.42 -4.51
CA GLY A 30 0.67 -5.53 -3.05
C GLY A 30 2.11 -5.31 -2.60
N ASP A 31 3.07 -5.98 -3.25
CA ASP A 31 4.50 -5.88 -2.93
C ASP A 31 5.04 -4.48 -3.24
N LEU A 32 4.73 -3.96 -4.43
CA LEU A 32 5.09 -2.60 -4.84
C LEU A 32 4.37 -1.53 -3.98
N GLY A 33 3.11 -1.78 -3.63
CA GLY A 33 2.31 -0.89 -2.80
C GLY A 33 2.83 -0.78 -1.37
N ALA A 34 3.32 -1.88 -0.79
CA ALA A 34 3.94 -1.88 0.53
C ALA A 34 5.22 -1.04 0.57
N ALA A 35 6.08 -1.15 -0.46
CA ALA A 35 7.28 -0.34 -0.58
C ALA A 35 6.97 1.17 -0.71
N ILE A 36 5.97 1.52 -1.52
CA ILE A 36 5.53 2.91 -1.70
C ILE A 36 4.84 3.46 -0.45
N ARG A 37 4.13 2.61 0.31
CA ARG A 37 3.49 2.99 1.58
C ARG A 37 4.52 3.44 2.60
N GLY A 38 5.62 2.70 2.79
CA GLY A 38 6.71 3.07 3.69
C GLY A 38 7.39 4.38 3.28
N PHE A 39 7.58 4.61 1.97
CA PHE A 39 8.10 5.88 1.46
C PHE A 39 7.16 7.05 1.75
N LYS A 40 5.85 6.88 1.52
CA LYS A 40 4.85 7.90 1.84
C LYS A 40 4.81 8.18 3.34
N ASP A 41 4.82 7.15 4.18
CA ASP A 41 4.74 7.31 5.63
C ASP A 41 5.99 8.01 6.17
N ALA A 42 7.18 7.72 5.63
CA ALA A 42 8.41 8.45 5.93
C ALA A 42 8.31 9.93 5.52
N VAL A 43 7.95 10.24 4.28
CA VAL A 43 7.81 11.62 3.78
C VAL A 43 6.77 12.42 4.57
N ASN A 44 5.67 11.79 4.99
CA ASN A 44 4.67 12.44 5.83
C ASN A 44 5.18 12.67 7.26
N ALA A 45 6.01 11.77 7.82
CA ALA A 45 6.63 11.95 9.13
C ALA A 45 7.66 13.10 9.14
N GLU A 46 8.31 13.39 8.01
CA GLU A 46 9.24 14.54 7.90
C GLU A 46 8.47 15.87 7.75
N THR A 47 7.30 15.84 7.10
CA THR A 47 6.41 17.01 6.90
C THR A 47 5.56 17.32 8.14
N ALA A 48 5.08 16.30 8.84
CA ALA A 48 4.29 16.42 10.06
C ALA A 48 5.13 15.86 11.22
N GLY A 49 5.93 16.72 11.87
CA GLY A 49 6.87 16.34 12.93
C GLY A 49 6.24 15.64 14.15
N GLY A 50 5.93 14.35 14.02
CA GLY A 50 5.38 13.52 15.08
C GLY A 50 5.40 12.03 14.69
N PRO A 51 5.85 11.13 15.58
CA PRO A 51 6.01 9.71 15.27
C PRO A 51 4.65 9.04 15.14
N GLN A 52 4.26 8.71 13.91
CA GLN A 52 3.10 7.86 13.64
C GLN A 52 3.60 6.47 13.25
N SER A 53 3.77 5.61 14.24
CA SER A 53 3.76 4.15 14.05
C SER A 53 2.45 3.61 14.59
N PRO A 54 1.60 3.03 13.74
CA PRO A 54 0.60 2.08 14.19
C PRO A 54 0.83 0.70 13.58
N VAL A 55 0.97 -0.28 14.47
CA VAL A 55 0.39 -1.61 14.33
C VAL A 55 1.09 -2.56 13.34
N ALA A 56 2.14 -3.22 13.83
CA ALA A 56 2.17 -4.68 13.75
C ALA A 56 1.60 -5.18 15.07
N THR A 57 0.33 -5.57 15.05
CA THR A 57 -0.36 -6.25 16.15
C THR A 57 0.53 -7.39 16.64
N VAL A 58 1.02 -7.23 17.86
CA VAL A 58 1.45 -8.33 18.72
C VAL A 58 0.32 -9.34 18.69
N ALA A 59 0.57 -10.46 18.02
CA ALA A 59 -0.26 -11.64 18.07
C ALA A 59 -0.28 -12.11 19.54
N ASP A 60 -1.34 -11.68 20.21
CA ASP A 60 -2.05 -12.34 21.29
C ASP A 60 -1.91 -13.88 21.18
N ALA A 61 -0.94 -14.50 21.88
CA ALA A 61 -0.80 -15.96 21.96
C ALA A 61 0.13 -16.51 23.07
N ASP A 62 0.56 -15.75 24.09
CA ASP A 62 1.49 -16.32 25.11
C ASP A 62 1.30 -15.74 26.53
N ALA A 63 0.05 -15.64 26.99
CA ALA A 63 -0.26 -15.11 28.33
C ALA A 63 -1.32 -15.90 29.11
N HIS A 64 -1.42 -17.23 28.91
CA HIS A 64 -2.29 -18.05 29.77
C HIS A 64 -1.72 -19.40 30.24
N THR A 65 -0.40 -19.61 30.19
CA THR A 65 0.25 -20.85 30.69
C THR A 65 1.08 -20.65 31.98
N ALA A 66 0.84 -19.58 32.74
CA ALA A 66 1.55 -19.35 33.99
C ALA A 66 0.62 -18.86 35.11
N ASP A 67 -0.26 -19.74 35.57
CA ASP A 67 -0.77 -19.69 36.96
C ASP A 67 -0.66 -21.12 37.51
N ARG A 68 0.55 -21.42 37.97
CA ARG A 68 0.93 -22.51 38.88
C ARG A 68 1.30 -21.85 40.19
#